data_AF-A0A2B7YGC7-F1
#
_entry.id   AF-A0A2B7YGC7-F1
#
_cell.length_a   1.000
_cell.length_b   1.000
_cell.length_c   1.000
_cell.angle_alpha   90.00
_cell.angle_beta   90.00
_cell.angle_gamma   90.00
#
_symmetry.space_group_name_H-M   'P 1'
#
loop_
_entity.id
_entity.type
_entity.pdbx_description
1 polymer ?
#
loop_
_entity_poly.entity_id
_entity_poly.type
_entity_poly.pdbx_seq_one_letter_code
_entity_poly.pdbx_strand_id
1 'polypeptide(L)'
;MMLKARFIDKILEALGEEAGKIKIFDNTSLVYFYNTSDDKEQENQEIINILCQLNLEKTIEKYNLSEIVIDYGLKTLKVELKNGKVIIKNLGKYGTTGLWTMIIEILEDENVEV
;
A
#
# COMPACT_ATOMS: atom_id res chain seq x y z
N MET A 1 13.55 -7.63 9.35
CA MET A 1 12.21 -7.28 8.80
C MET A 1 11.81 -5.83 9.12
N MET A 2 11.93 -5.35 10.37
CA MET A 2 11.51 -4.00 10.75
C MET A 2 12.18 -2.84 10.02
N LEU A 3 13.49 -2.91 9.70
CA LEU A 3 14.16 -1.80 8.99
C LEU A 3 13.63 -1.60 7.57
N LYS A 4 13.37 -2.70 6.85
CA LYS A 4 12.77 -2.66 5.52
C LYS A 4 11.33 -2.14 5.57
N ALA A 5 10.54 -2.57 6.56
CA ALA A 5 9.18 -2.08 6.74
C ALA A 5 9.14 -0.57 7.02
N ARG A 6 9.97 -0.08 7.94
CA ARG A 6 10.09 1.36 8.24
C ARG A 6 10.52 2.21 7.04
N PHE A 7 11.38 1.67 6.18
CA PHE A 7 11.76 2.35 4.94
C PHE A 7 10.57 2.48 3.99
N ILE A 8 9.82 1.40 3.79
CA ILE A 8 8.60 1.41 2.96
C ILE A 8 7.56 2.36 3.57
N ASP A 9 7.38 2.34 4.89
CA ASP A 9 6.47 3.24 5.60
C ASP A 9 6.75 4.70 5.27
N LYS A 10 8.03 5.11 5.26
CA LYS A 10 8.40 6.50 4.97
C LYS A 10 8.11 6.90 3.53
N ILE A 11 8.26 5.97 2.58
CA ILE A 11 7.91 6.21 1.18
C ILE A 11 6.40 6.32 1.04
N LEU A 12 5.63 5.36 1.57
CA LEU A 12 4.17 5.40 1.50
C LEU A 12 3.58 6.61 2.22
N GLU A 13 4.20 7.07 3.30
CA GLU A 13 3.81 8.31 3.99
C GLU A 13 4.03 9.53 3.09
N ALA A 14 5.21 9.67 2.48
CA ALA A 14 5.53 10.78 1.59
C ALA A 14 4.65 10.80 0.32
N LEU A 15 4.35 9.62 -0.24
CA LEU A 15 3.51 9.50 -1.43
C LEU A 15 2.06 9.94 -1.20
N GLY A 16 1.59 10.03 0.04
CA GLY A 16 0.21 10.42 0.35
C GLY A 16 -0.13 11.87 -0.02
N GLU A 17 0.87 12.71 -0.28
CA GLU A 17 0.67 14.08 -0.77
C GLU A 17 0.28 14.11 -2.27
N GLU A 18 0.80 13.17 -3.05
CA GLU A 18 0.62 13.12 -4.51
C GLU A 18 -0.40 12.05 -4.95
N ALA A 19 -0.44 10.93 -4.24
CA ALA A 19 -1.33 9.81 -4.52
C ALA A 19 -2.62 9.90 -3.70
N GLY A 20 -3.76 9.86 -4.38
CA GLY A 20 -5.07 9.66 -3.75
C GLY A 20 -5.30 8.21 -3.33
N LYS A 21 -4.80 7.25 -4.11
CA LYS A 21 -4.93 5.82 -3.80
C LYS A 21 -3.81 5.01 -4.42
N ILE A 22 -3.31 4.02 -3.70
CA ILE A 22 -2.41 2.99 -4.22
C ILE A 22 -3.12 1.64 -4.08
N LYS A 23 -3.13 0.86 -5.16
CA LYS A 23 -3.66 -0.50 -5.18
C LYS A 23 -2.56 -1.47 -5.63
N ILE A 24 -2.28 -2.47 -4.82
CA ILE A 24 -1.26 -3.51 -5.06
C ILE A 24 -2.01 -4.83 -5.21
N PHE A 25 -1.83 -5.52 -6.33
CA PHE A 25 -2.57 -6.74 -6.66
C PHE A 25 -1.80 -7.56 -7.68
N ASP A 26 -2.04 -8.87 -7.67
CA ASP A 26 -1.30 -9.83 -8.49
C ASP A 26 0.22 -9.57 -8.43
N ASN A 27 0.84 -9.24 -9.56
CA ASN A 27 2.26 -8.92 -9.71
C ASN A 27 2.51 -7.43 -10.04
N THR A 28 1.57 -6.53 -9.74
CA THR A 28 1.65 -5.12 -10.13
C THR A 28 1.07 -4.17 -9.08
N SER A 29 1.21 -2.87 -9.35
CA SER A 29 0.59 -1.81 -8.57
C SER A 29 0.01 -0.73 -9.49
N LEU A 30 -1.09 -0.12 -9.05
CA LEU A 30 -1.71 1.04 -9.67
C LEU A 30 -1.72 2.20 -8.69
N VAL A 31 -1.35 3.38 -9.19
CA VAL A 31 -1.37 4.63 -8.44
C VAL A 31 -2.42 5.54 -9.07
N TYR A 32 -3.29 6.06 -8.24
CA TYR A 32 -4.28 7.07 -8.62
C TYR A 32 -3.82 8.40 -8.03
N PHE A 33 -3.24 9.25 -8.87
CA PHE A 33 -2.74 10.56 -8.48
C PHE A 33 -3.88 11.56 -8.29
N TYR A 34 -3.68 12.54 -7.41
CA TYR A 34 -4.62 13.66 -7.29
C TYR A 34 -4.58 14.57 -8.51
N ASN A 35 -3.41 14.77 -9.11
CA ASN A 35 -3.23 15.57 -10.31
C ASN A 35 -2.60 14.74 -11.44
N THR A 36 -3.25 14.74 -12.60
CA THR A 36 -2.83 14.03 -13.82
C THR A 36 -2.66 14.98 -14.99
N SER A 37 -2.37 16.26 -14.72
CA SER A 37 -2.05 17.23 -15.75
C SER A 37 -0.69 16.90 -16.40
N ASP A 38 -0.52 17.32 -17.66
CA ASP A 38 0.67 16.98 -18.45
C ASP A 38 1.99 17.44 -17.79
N ASP A 39 1.96 18.54 -17.01
CA ASP A 39 3.12 19.06 -16.27
C ASP A 39 3.52 18.18 -15.07
N LYS A 40 2.64 17.31 -14.58
CA LYS A 40 2.91 16.35 -13.49
C LYS A 40 3.25 14.94 -13.97
N GLU A 41 3.15 14.67 -15.26
CA GLU A 41 3.35 13.33 -15.82
C GLU A 41 4.73 12.75 -15.47
N GLN A 42 5.80 13.55 -15.57
CA GLN A 42 7.15 13.07 -15.25
C GLN A 42 7.29 12.68 -13.77
N GLU A 43 6.82 13.52 -12.85
CA GLU A 43 6.85 13.24 -11.41
C GLU A 43 6.03 11.98 -11.07
N ASN A 44 4.85 11.84 -11.68
CA ASN A 44 3.99 10.67 -11.53
C ASN A 44 4.70 9.38 -12.00
N GLN A 45 5.42 9.42 -13.12
CA GLN A 45 6.21 8.28 -13.60
C GLN A 45 7.37 7.94 -12.67
N GLU A 46 8.03 8.94 -12.07
CA GLU A 46 9.08 8.71 -11.07
C GLU A 46 8.53 8.01 -9.82
N ILE A 47 7.35 8.41 -9.34
CA ILE A 47 6.65 7.76 -8.22
C ILE A 47 6.32 6.29 -8.55
N ILE A 48 5.79 6.01 -9.74
CA ILE A 48 5.50 4.64 -10.18
C ILE A 48 6.79 3.81 -10.19
N ASN A 49 7.89 4.35 -10.72
CA ASN A 49 9.19 3.66 -10.74
C ASN A 49 9.71 3.36 -9.33
N ILE A 50 9.59 4.30 -8.40
CA ILE A 50 9.97 4.09 -6.98
C ILE A 50 9.16 2.94 -6.38
N LEU A 51 7.82 2.93 -6.58
CA LEU A 51 6.95 1.88 -6.06
C LEU A 51 7.30 0.50 -6.62
N CYS A 52 7.56 0.41 -7.93
CA CYS A 52 8.02 -0.83 -8.57
C CYS A 52 9.30 -1.37 -7.93
N GLN A 53 10.24 -0.50 -7.55
CA GLN A 53 11.49 -0.91 -6.89
C GLN A 53 11.29 -1.46 -5.48
N LEU A 54 10.19 -1.12 -4.80
CA LEU A 54 9.90 -1.65 -3.46
C LEU A 54 9.53 -3.15 -3.46
N ASN A 55 9.17 -3.69 -4.62
CA ASN A 55 8.75 -5.08 -4.80
C ASN A 55 7.62 -5.50 -3.82
N LEU A 56 6.58 -4.67 -3.70
CA LEU A 56 5.47 -4.89 -2.75
C LEU A 56 4.59 -6.08 -3.16
N GLU A 57 4.55 -6.40 -4.45
CA GLU A 57 3.84 -7.53 -5.04
C GLU A 57 4.31 -8.88 -4.50
N LYS A 58 5.57 -9.00 -4.07
CA LYS A 58 6.07 -10.22 -3.42
C LYS A 58 5.31 -10.55 -2.14
N THR A 59 4.78 -9.54 -1.44
CA THR A 59 3.92 -9.74 -0.27
C THR A 59 2.55 -10.29 -0.68
N ILE A 60 2.00 -9.88 -1.82
CA ILE A 60 0.73 -10.41 -2.33
C ILE A 60 0.84 -11.93 -2.55
N GLU A 61 1.90 -12.37 -3.23
CA GLU A 61 2.14 -13.80 -3.48
C GLU A 61 2.40 -14.57 -2.18
N LYS A 62 3.32 -14.07 -1.33
CA LYS A 62 3.72 -14.74 -0.08
C LYS A 62 2.54 -15.00 0.85
N TYR A 63 1.61 -14.05 0.94
CA TYR A 63 0.49 -14.09 1.89
C TYR A 63 -0.84 -14.50 1.22
N ASN A 64 -0.80 -14.96 -0.03
CA ASN A 64 -1.99 -15.35 -0.80
C ASN A 64 -3.09 -14.28 -0.81
N LEU A 65 -2.69 -13.04 -1.04
CA LEU A 65 -3.59 -11.88 -1.07
C LEU A 65 -4.20 -11.71 -2.46
N SER A 66 -5.41 -11.18 -2.50
CA SER A 66 -6.02 -10.66 -3.72
C SER A 66 -5.55 -9.24 -3.99
N GLU A 67 -5.62 -8.38 -2.97
CA GLU A 67 -5.18 -6.99 -3.09
C GLU A 67 -4.88 -6.33 -1.74
N ILE A 68 -4.05 -5.29 -1.79
CA ILE A 68 -3.89 -4.29 -0.74
C ILE A 68 -4.27 -2.95 -1.35
N VAL A 69 -5.12 -2.18 -0.67
CA VAL A 69 -5.51 -0.83 -1.09
C VAL A 69 -5.22 0.16 0.03
N ILE A 70 -4.41 1.17 -0.27
CA ILE A 70 -4.17 2.33 0.57
C ILE A 70 -4.90 3.49 -0.09
N ASP A 71 -5.98 3.94 0.53
CA ASP A 71 -6.75 5.10 0.07
C ASP A 71 -6.44 6.30 0.97
N TYR A 72 -5.65 7.24 0.45
CA TYR A 72 -5.23 8.44 1.17
C TYR A 72 -6.36 9.47 1.28
N GLY A 73 -7.22 9.56 0.26
CA GLY A 73 -8.35 10.47 0.24
C GLY A 73 -9.43 10.09 1.27
N LEU A 74 -9.78 8.80 1.32
CA LEU A 74 -10.72 8.25 2.30
C LEU A 74 -10.06 7.89 3.63
N LYS A 75 -8.72 7.91 3.70
CA LYS A 75 -7.93 7.51 4.86
C LYS A 75 -8.30 6.09 5.31
N THR A 76 -8.22 5.13 4.40
CA THR A 76 -8.50 3.72 4.69
C THR A 76 -7.42 2.80 4.14
N LEU A 77 -7.12 1.74 4.89
CA LEU A 77 -6.32 0.61 4.45
C LEU A 77 -7.24 -0.60 4.30
N LYS A 78 -7.19 -1.29 3.15
CA LYS A 78 -7.88 -2.56 2.91
C LYS A 78 -6.85 -3.63 2.58
N VAL A 79 -7.00 -4.80 3.19
CA VAL A 79 -6.26 -6.03 2.87
C VAL A 79 -7.30 -7.10 2.55
N GLU A 80 -7.22 -7.70 1.36
CA GLU A 80 -8.12 -8.76 0.92
C GLU A 80 -7.34 -10.02 0.59
N LEU A 81 -7.74 -11.14 1.19
CA LEU A 81 -7.17 -12.46 0.95
C LEU A 81 -7.91 -13.14 -0.20
N LYS A 82 -7.25 -14.06 -0.92
CA LYS A 82 -7.90 -14.78 -2.04
C LYS A 82 -9.07 -15.68 -1.61
N ASN A 83 -9.19 -16.00 -0.33
CA ASN A 83 -10.34 -16.73 0.21
C ASN A 83 -11.58 -15.84 0.44
N GLY A 84 -11.51 -14.54 0.10
CA GLY A 84 -12.60 -13.58 0.25
C GLY A 84 -12.65 -12.88 1.61
N LYS A 85 -11.73 -13.16 2.54
CA LYS A 85 -11.62 -12.40 3.80
C LYS A 85 -11.11 -10.99 3.50
N VAL A 86 -11.83 -9.98 4.00
CA VAL A 86 -11.48 -8.56 3.83
C VAL A 86 -11.30 -7.90 5.19
N ILE A 87 -10.18 -7.21 5.36
CA ILE A 87 -9.85 -6.45 6.56
C ILE A 87 -9.72 -4.99 6.16
N ILE A 88 -10.49 -4.11 6.80
CA ILE A 88 -10.47 -2.67 6.54
C ILE A 88 -10.09 -1.95 7.84
N LYS A 89 -9.13 -1.04 7.76
CA LYS A 89 -8.71 -0.16 8.85
C LYS A 89 -8.95 1.30 8.45
N ASN A 90 -9.54 2.05 9.36
CA ASN A 90 -9.69 3.50 9.22
C ASN A 90 -8.41 4.18 9.75
N LEU A 91 -7.74 4.94 8.88
CA LEU A 91 -6.49 5.65 9.14
C LEU A 91 -6.72 7.02 9.81
N GLY A 92 -7.98 7.48 9.90
CA GLY A 92 -8.42 8.80 10.39
C GLY A 92 -7.49 9.50 11.40
N LYS A 93 -7.59 9.14 12.68
CA LYS A 93 -6.76 9.75 13.76
C LYS A 93 -5.31 9.26 13.80
N TYR A 94 -5.00 8.18 13.09
CA TYR A 94 -3.71 7.49 13.13
C TYR A 94 -2.74 7.96 12.04
N GLY A 95 -3.24 8.71 11.06
CA GLY A 95 -2.46 9.23 9.95
C GLY A 95 -2.01 8.13 8.98
N THR A 96 -1.10 8.49 8.10
CA THR A 96 -0.53 7.60 7.06
C THR A 96 0.86 7.07 7.45
N THR A 97 1.24 7.23 8.72
CA THR A 97 2.51 6.73 9.24
C THR A 97 2.39 5.24 9.54
N GLY A 98 3.42 4.46 9.18
CA GLY A 98 3.47 3.03 9.57
C GLY A 98 2.54 2.10 8.79
N LEU A 99 2.06 2.52 7.60
CA LEU A 99 1.09 1.76 6.80
C LEU A 99 1.55 0.35 6.45
N TRP A 100 2.80 0.19 6.01
CA TRP A 100 3.36 -1.10 5.66
C TRP A 100 3.58 -1.96 6.89
N THR A 101 4.04 -1.37 7.99
CA THR A 101 4.13 -2.08 9.28
C THR A 101 2.76 -2.62 9.69
N MET A 102 1.70 -1.82 9.61
CA MET A 102 0.33 -2.26 9.91
C MET A 102 -0.15 -3.39 9.00
N ILE A 103 0.19 -3.35 7.70
CA ILE A 103 -0.10 -4.44 6.77
C ILE A 103 0.58 -5.73 7.24
N ILE A 104 1.87 -5.68 7.56
CA ILE A 104 2.60 -6.88 8.02
C ILE A 104 2.01 -7.42 9.32
N GLU A 105 1.65 -6.57 10.29
CA GLU A 105 1.00 -6.97 11.54
C GLU A 105 -0.34 -7.69 11.29
N ILE A 106 -1.21 -7.11 10.44
CA ILE A 106 -2.47 -7.76 10.03
C ILE A 106 -2.20 -9.14 9.43
N LEU A 107 -1.21 -9.24 8.55
CA LEU A 107 -0.89 -10.49 7.86
C LEU A 107 -0.26 -11.54 8.79
N GLU A 108 0.52 -11.11 9.78
CA GLU A 108 1.09 -12.00 10.78
C GLU A 108 0.00 -12.53 11.73
N ASP A 109 -0.90 -11.68 12.22
CA ASP A 109 -2.03 -12.11 13.05
C ASP A 109 -2.93 -13.12 12.31
N GLU A 110 -3.22 -12.87 11.04
CA GLU A 110 -4.07 -13.73 10.21
C GLU A 110 -3.44 -15.09 9.86
N ASN A 111 -2.10 -15.17 9.75
CA ASN A 111 -1.43 -16.46 9.53
C ASN A 111 -1.26 -17.29 10.81
N VAL A 112 -1.39 -16.67 11.99
CA VAL A 112 -1.32 -17.39 13.27
C VAL A 112 -2.64 -18.10 13.59
N GLU A 113 -3.75 -17.69 12.97
CA GLU A 113 -5.07 -18.32 13.13
C GLU A 113 -5.34 -19.53 12.20
N VAL A 114 -4.33 -20.04 11.48
CA VAL A 114 -4.45 -21.20 10.55
C VAL A 114 -3.86 -22.48 11.11
#